data_AF-A0A6B1BE30-F1
#
_entry.id   AF-A0A6B1BE30-F1
#
_cell.length_a   1.000
_cell.length_b   1.000
_cell.length_c   1.000
_cell.angle_alpha   90.00
_cell.angle_beta   90.00
_cell.angle_gamma   90.00
#
_symmetry.space_group_name_H-M   'P 1'
#
loop_
_entity.id
_entity.type
_entity.pdbx_description
1 polymer ?
#
loop_
_entity_poly.entity_id
_entity_poly.type
_entity_poly.pdbx_seq_one_letter_code
_entity_poly.pdbx_strand_id
1 'polypeptide(L)'
;MSRQFGEVSSAVGLAGVVVTTGASAFLLWRTWSSFGGWAQWLNSGGLSLLTAVLAVWLVLSMVKPERAGASGVATTLSAMVVLQVFYVAGLDGGIKLAVLVASAVIDTLLFRWVLRCYRANRDAERERAEPRVREVLEYVGINPDDALDRRPWEFSGGQAQRLSIARALVSVPQVIICDEPVSSLDVSVQAQILNLLEDLKNLMGLTLVFIAHDLAVVKNVSDRVAVMYLGKLCEVSEPDAMFAQPAHPYTELLLAAIPQPDPEAELGTERIGGELPSPMDPPSGCRFRTRCPLAAERCAAEEPEMREIAPGRFVACHTPLIGEPAPARVDLATNAEGAS
;
A
#
# COMPACT_ATOMS: atom_id res chain seq x y z
N MET A 1 -6.59 -6.83 -7.98
CA MET A 1 -6.82 -8.29 -7.83
C MET A 1 -8.28 -8.69 -7.52
N SER A 2 -9.25 -7.78 -7.47
CA SER A 2 -10.68 -8.11 -7.21
C SER A 2 -11.54 -8.36 -8.47
N ARG A 3 -10.96 -8.29 -9.68
CA ARG A 3 -11.70 -8.41 -10.95
C ARG A 3 -11.59 -9.76 -11.66
N GLN A 4 -10.81 -10.72 -11.15
CA GLN A 4 -10.64 -12.05 -11.76
C GLN A 4 -11.35 -13.19 -11.01
N PHE A 5 -11.89 -12.92 -9.83
CA PHE A 5 -12.87 -13.78 -9.19
C PHE A 5 -14.19 -13.02 -9.36
N GLY A 6 -15.02 -13.44 -10.31
CA GLY A 6 -16.24 -12.73 -10.72
C GLY A 6 -17.05 -12.23 -9.53
N GLU A 7 -17.75 -11.10 -9.72
CA GLU A 7 -18.61 -10.50 -8.69
C GLU A 7 -19.52 -11.57 -8.09
N VAL A 8 -19.14 -12.02 -6.89
CA VAL A 8 -20.01 -12.85 -6.07
C VAL A 8 -21.11 -11.89 -5.61
N SER A 9 -22.30 -12.04 -6.19
CA SER A 9 -23.49 -11.36 -5.68
C SER A 9 -23.53 -11.58 -4.16
N SER A 10 -23.56 -10.49 -3.41
CA SER A 10 -23.65 -10.50 -1.94
C SER A 10 -24.80 -11.39 -1.46
N ALA A 11 -25.83 -11.58 -2.29
CA ALA A 11 -26.94 -12.49 -2.04
C ALA A 11 -26.53 -13.97 -1.91
N VAL A 12 -25.52 -14.44 -2.64
CA VAL A 12 -25.09 -15.86 -2.60
C VAL A 12 -24.26 -16.15 -1.35
N GLY A 13 -23.39 -15.22 -0.95
CA GLY A 13 -22.65 -15.31 0.31
C GLY A 13 -23.56 -15.20 1.54
N LEU A 14 -24.52 -14.27 1.51
CA LEU A 14 -25.51 -14.12 2.58
C LEU A 14 -26.43 -15.34 2.67
N ALA A 15 -26.87 -15.89 1.52
CA ALA A 15 -27.68 -17.11 1.50
C ALA A 15 -26.91 -18.31 2.09
N GLY A 16 -25.62 -18.45 1.78
CA GLY A 16 -24.77 -19.49 2.36
C GLY A 16 -24.66 -19.38 3.89
N VAL A 17 -24.45 -18.17 4.41
CA VAL A 17 -24.37 -17.91 5.86
C VAL A 17 -25.72 -18.10 6.55
N VAL A 18 -26.82 -17.62 5.95
CA VAL A 18 -28.18 -17.78 6.50
C VAL A 18 -28.59 -19.25 6.52
N VAL A 19 -28.25 -20.02 5.48
CA VAL A 19 -28.54 -21.46 5.44
C VAL A 19 -27.69 -22.23 6.44
N THR A 20 -26.39 -21.92 6.58
CA THR A 20 -25.51 -22.62 7.54
C THR A 20 -25.79 -22.24 8.99
N THR A 21 -26.12 -20.98 9.25
CA THR A 21 -26.47 -20.49 10.58
C THR A 21 -27.89 -20.93 10.95
N GLY A 22 -28.83 -20.93 10.00
CA GLY A 22 -30.17 -21.50 10.16
C GLY A 22 -30.14 -23.01 10.39
N ALA A 23 -29.29 -23.75 9.68
CA ALA A 23 -29.07 -25.17 9.91
C ALA A 23 -28.45 -25.42 11.29
N SER A 24 -27.42 -24.65 11.67
CA SER A 24 -26.77 -24.77 12.98
C SER A 24 -27.72 -24.41 14.15
N ALA A 25 -28.54 -23.36 13.99
CA ALA A 25 -29.52 -22.94 14.98
C ALA A 25 -30.69 -23.92 15.10
N PHE A 26 -31.19 -24.45 13.97
CA PHE A 26 -32.20 -25.51 13.97
C PHE A 26 -31.66 -26.79 14.61
N LEU A 27 -30.40 -27.15 14.34
CA LEU A 27 -29.75 -28.31 14.94
C LEU A 27 -29.52 -28.11 16.43
N LEU A 28 -29.09 -26.93 16.89
CA LEU A 28 -28.98 -26.61 18.33
C LEU A 28 -30.34 -26.65 19.04
N TRP A 29 -31.37 -26.03 18.46
CA TRP A 29 -32.74 -26.06 19.00
C TRP A 29 -33.30 -27.48 19.08
N ARG A 30 -33.01 -28.30 18.06
CA ARG A 30 -33.48 -29.69 17.94
C ARG A 30 -32.65 -30.68 18.78
N THR A 31 -31.39 -30.37 19.07
CA THR A 31 -30.52 -31.08 20.02
C THR A 31 -30.98 -30.81 21.46
N TRP A 32 -31.43 -29.58 21.75
CA TRP A 32 -32.04 -29.21 23.03
C TRP A 32 -33.42 -29.86 23.23
N SER A 33 -34.19 -30.08 22.17
CA SER A 33 -35.56 -30.62 22.24
C SER A 33 -35.70 -32.16 22.20
N SER A 34 -34.61 -32.95 22.23
CA SER A 34 -34.69 -34.39 21.88
C SER A 34 -33.94 -35.34 22.82
N PHE A 35 -34.27 -35.34 24.11
CA PHE A 35 -34.05 -36.48 25.03
C PHE A 35 -35.07 -37.65 24.79
N GLY A 36 -35.47 -37.90 23.53
CA GLY A 36 -36.64 -38.76 23.27
C GLY A 36 -36.83 -39.35 21.86
N GLY A 37 -35.83 -39.37 20.97
CA GLY A 37 -35.88 -40.27 19.80
C GLY A 37 -35.38 -39.71 18.46
N TRP A 38 -34.25 -40.27 18.01
CA TRP A 38 -33.63 -40.07 16.68
C TRP A 38 -32.92 -41.32 16.12
N ALA A 39 -32.72 -42.35 16.94
CA ALA A 39 -31.98 -43.55 16.57
C ALA A 39 -32.58 -44.26 15.33
N GLN A 40 -33.89 -44.12 15.09
CA GLN A 40 -34.57 -44.71 13.94
C GLN A 40 -34.40 -43.89 12.64
N TRP A 41 -34.35 -42.56 12.72
CA TRP A 41 -34.13 -41.72 11.53
C TRP A 41 -32.67 -41.79 11.05
N LEU A 42 -31.72 -41.84 11.98
CA LEU A 42 -30.31 -42.12 11.70
C LEU A 42 -30.10 -43.49 11.02
N ASN A 43 -30.96 -44.47 11.31
CA ASN A 43 -31.00 -45.78 10.63
C ASN A 43 -31.79 -45.80 9.32
N SER A 44 -32.49 -44.71 8.94
CA SER A 44 -33.46 -44.70 7.82
C SER A 44 -32.96 -44.09 6.49
N GLY A 45 -31.65 -43.98 6.29
CA GLY A 45 -31.07 -43.62 4.98
C GLY A 45 -31.15 -42.14 4.57
N GLY A 46 -31.80 -41.28 5.36
CA GLY A 46 -31.84 -39.83 5.10
C GLY A 46 -30.48 -39.16 5.22
N LEU A 47 -29.65 -39.58 6.19
CA LEU A 47 -28.30 -39.04 6.38
C LEU A 47 -27.32 -39.53 5.32
N SER A 48 -27.46 -40.79 4.86
CA SER A 48 -26.67 -41.33 3.75
C SER A 48 -27.01 -40.65 2.43
N LEU A 49 -28.27 -40.25 2.21
CA LEU A 49 -28.66 -39.45 1.07
C LEU A 49 -28.03 -38.05 1.12
N LEU A 50 -28.06 -37.37 2.26
CA LEU A 50 -27.47 -36.04 2.42
C LEU A 50 -25.94 -36.07 2.22
N THR A 51 -25.26 -37.06 2.81
CA THR A 51 -23.82 -37.26 2.60
C THR A 51 -23.48 -37.65 1.17
N ALA A 52 -24.30 -38.49 0.51
CA ALA A 52 -24.13 -38.80 -0.91
C ALA A 52 -24.33 -37.58 -1.80
N VAL A 53 -25.33 -36.74 -1.53
CA VAL A 53 -25.57 -35.49 -2.27
C VAL A 53 -24.42 -34.50 -2.08
N LEU A 54 -23.94 -34.32 -0.85
CA LEU A 54 -22.78 -33.48 -0.56
C LEU A 54 -21.50 -34.03 -1.19
N ALA A 55 -21.31 -35.35 -1.21
CA ALA A 55 -20.17 -36.00 -1.85
C ALA A 55 -20.23 -35.85 -3.39
N VAL A 56 -21.39 -36.03 -4.01
CA VAL A 56 -21.59 -35.80 -5.45
C VAL A 56 -21.36 -34.33 -5.79
N TRP A 57 -21.88 -33.40 -4.98
CA TRP A 57 -21.68 -31.98 -5.18
C TRP A 57 -20.21 -31.56 -4.99
N LEU A 58 -19.50 -32.17 -4.03
CA LEU A 58 -18.06 -32.02 -3.85
C LEU A 58 -17.31 -32.52 -5.10
N VAL A 59 -17.62 -33.73 -5.58
CA VAL A 59 -17.00 -34.30 -6.79
C VAL A 59 -17.27 -33.43 -8.02
N LEU A 60 -18.49 -32.93 -8.21
CA LEU A 60 -18.83 -32.03 -9.31
C LEU A 60 -18.09 -30.68 -9.20
N SER A 61 -17.94 -30.17 -7.98
CA SER A 61 -17.14 -28.97 -7.69
C SER A 61 -15.65 -29.20 -7.93
N MET A 62 -15.17 -30.43 -7.78
CA MET A 62 -13.79 -30.85 -8.11
C MET A 62 -13.57 -31.01 -9.63
N VAL A 63 -14.58 -31.45 -10.39
CA VAL A 63 -14.47 -31.66 -11.84
C VAL A 63 -14.60 -30.35 -12.63
N LYS A 64 -15.34 -29.35 -12.12
CA LYS A 64 -15.54 -28.04 -12.77
C LYS A 64 -15.33 -26.88 -11.79
N PRO A 65 -14.08 -26.58 -11.40
CA PRO A 65 -13.78 -25.59 -10.36
C PRO A 65 -14.20 -24.16 -10.73
N GLU A 66 -14.24 -23.81 -12.03
CA GLU A 66 -14.73 -22.49 -12.47
C GLU A 66 -16.19 -22.20 -12.10
N ARG A 67 -17.00 -23.22 -11.76
CA ARG A 67 -18.42 -23.06 -11.38
C ARG A 67 -18.67 -23.03 -9.88
N ALA A 68 -17.75 -23.55 -9.06
CA ALA A 68 -17.95 -23.71 -7.62
C ALA A 68 -17.41 -22.54 -6.79
N GLY A 69 -16.39 -21.83 -7.28
CA GLY A 69 -15.71 -20.76 -6.54
C GLY A 69 -14.97 -21.25 -5.29
N ALA A 70 -13.99 -20.48 -4.82
CA ALA A 70 -13.20 -20.83 -3.63
C ALA A 70 -14.06 -20.94 -2.35
N SER A 71 -15.14 -20.17 -2.27
CA SER A 71 -16.10 -20.17 -1.16
C SER A 71 -17.01 -21.41 -1.17
N GLY A 72 -17.38 -21.95 -2.34
CA GLY A 72 -18.21 -23.16 -2.44
C GLY A 72 -17.48 -24.40 -1.94
N VAL A 73 -16.19 -24.53 -2.26
CA VAL A 73 -15.35 -25.64 -1.78
C VAL A 73 -15.16 -25.56 -0.25
N ALA A 74 -14.89 -24.38 0.29
CA ALA A 74 -14.73 -24.19 1.73
C ALA A 74 -16.03 -24.49 2.51
N THR A 75 -17.18 -24.04 2.00
CA THR A 75 -18.48 -24.27 2.65
C THR A 75 -18.85 -25.75 2.71
N THR A 76 -18.56 -26.51 1.64
CA THR A 76 -18.84 -27.95 1.60
C THR A 76 -17.89 -28.75 2.46
N LEU A 77 -16.62 -28.35 2.55
CA LEU A 77 -15.68 -28.94 3.52
C LEU A 77 -16.14 -28.70 4.96
N SER A 78 -16.52 -27.48 5.30
CA SER A 78 -17.07 -27.18 6.64
C SER A 78 -18.34 -27.98 6.94
N ALA A 79 -19.25 -28.14 5.96
CA ALA A 79 -20.44 -28.95 6.12
C ALA A 79 -20.12 -30.45 6.32
N MET A 80 -19.13 -30.99 5.58
CA MET A 80 -18.66 -32.36 5.76
C MET A 80 -18.02 -32.59 7.13
N VAL A 81 -17.19 -31.66 7.61
CA VAL A 81 -16.57 -31.74 8.94
C VAL A 81 -17.63 -31.73 10.03
N VAL A 82 -18.63 -30.85 9.94
CA VAL A 82 -19.76 -30.80 10.88
C VAL A 82 -20.52 -32.13 10.87
N LEU A 83 -20.85 -32.67 9.69
CA LEU A 83 -21.51 -33.97 9.55
C LEU A 83 -20.70 -35.12 10.14
N GLN A 84 -19.36 -35.12 9.96
CA GLN A 84 -18.48 -36.12 10.54
C GLN A 84 -18.39 -36.05 12.06
N VAL A 85 -18.32 -34.85 12.64
CA VAL A 85 -18.32 -34.65 14.10
C VAL A 85 -19.62 -35.21 14.71
N PHE A 86 -20.77 -34.95 14.09
CA PHE A 86 -22.06 -35.50 14.54
C PHE A 86 -22.15 -37.03 14.36
N TYR A 87 -21.59 -37.58 13.28
CA TYR A 87 -21.57 -39.03 13.03
C TYR A 87 -20.67 -39.76 14.04
N VAL A 88 -19.50 -39.21 14.36
CA VAL A 88 -18.51 -39.79 15.29
C VAL A 88 -18.95 -39.74 16.76
N ALA A 89 -19.76 -38.75 17.15
CA ALA A 89 -20.27 -38.61 18.51
C ALA A 89 -21.32 -39.67 18.90
N GLY A 90 -21.97 -40.31 17.91
CA GLY A 90 -22.99 -41.35 18.13
C GLY A 90 -22.53 -42.79 17.86
N LEU A 91 -21.23 -43.02 17.63
CA LEU A 91 -20.67 -44.34 17.27
C LEU A 91 -19.76 -44.90 18.38
N ASP A 92 -19.87 -46.21 18.63
CA ASP A 92 -19.02 -46.95 19.56
C ASP A 92 -18.00 -47.86 18.86
N GLY A 93 -16.86 -48.08 19.53
CA GLY A 93 -15.89 -49.12 19.17
C GLY A 93 -15.22 -48.98 17.79
N GLY A 94 -15.09 -50.11 17.08
CA GLY A 94 -14.33 -50.21 15.82
C GLY A 94 -14.91 -49.43 14.64
N ILE A 95 -16.23 -49.15 14.65
CA ILE A 95 -16.89 -48.38 13.59
C ILE A 95 -16.45 -46.91 13.65
N LYS A 96 -16.31 -46.35 14.85
CA LYS A 96 -15.77 -44.99 15.07
C LYS A 96 -14.35 -44.86 14.54
N LEU A 97 -13.50 -45.86 14.80
CA LEU A 97 -12.13 -45.89 14.28
C LEU A 97 -12.10 -45.96 12.74
N ALA A 98 -12.94 -46.81 12.14
CA ALA A 98 -13.02 -46.94 10.68
C ALA A 98 -13.45 -45.63 9.99
N VAL A 99 -14.44 -44.93 10.56
CA VAL A 99 -14.91 -43.62 10.04
C VAL A 99 -13.83 -42.56 10.18
N LEU A 100 -13.13 -42.48 11.32
CA LEU A 100 -12.04 -41.52 11.52
C LEU A 100 -10.89 -41.77 10.56
N VAL A 101 -10.51 -43.03 10.32
CA VAL A 101 -9.48 -43.39 9.35
C VAL A 101 -9.93 -43.03 7.93
N ALA A 102 -11.17 -43.34 7.54
CA ALA A 102 -11.70 -42.98 6.23
C ALA A 102 -11.75 -41.45 6.03
N SER A 103 -12.16 -40.69 7.05
CA SER A 103 -12.11 -39.22 7.05
C SER A 103 -10.69 -38.71 6.82
N ALA A 104 -9.73 -39.17 7.62
CA ALA A 104 -8.35 -38.72 7.52
C ALA A 104 -7.75 -39.01 6.13
N VAL A 105 -8.13 -40.13 5.51
CA VAL A 105 -7.75 -40.45 4.13
C VAL A 105 -8.38 -39.47 3.14
N ILE A 106 -9.69 -39.20 3.23
CA ILE A 106 -10.39 -38.25 2.36
C ILE A 106 -9.80 -36.83 2.51
N ASP A 107 -9.58 -36.37 3.73
CA ASP A 107 -9.00 -35.05 4.02
C ASP A 107 -7.59 -34.92 3.44
N THR A 108 -6.77 -35.97 3.57
CA THR A 108 -5.42 -36.00 3.01
C THR A 108 -5.44 -35.95 1.48
N LEU A 109 -6.33 -36.72 0.85
CA LEU A 109 -6.47 -36.72 -0.62
C LEU A 109 -6.95 -35.36 -1.13
N LEU A 110 -7.91 -34.76 -0.45
CA LEU A 110 -8.47 -33.46 -0.82
C LEU A 110 -7.44 -32.35 -0.62
N PHE A 111 -6.70 -32.34 0.49
CA PHE A 111 -5.60 -31.41 0.72
C PHE A 111 -4.52 -31.51 -0.38
N ARG A 112 -4.09 -32.74 -0.73
CA ARG A 112 -3.12 -32.96 -1.83
C ARG A 112 -3.66 -32.50 -3.18
N TRP A 113 -4.95 -32.65 -3.43
CA TRP A 113 -5.58 -32.17 -4.66
C TRP A 113 -5.66 -30.64 -4.71
N VAL A 114 -6.12 -29.98 -3.65
CA VAL A 114 -6.14 -28.52 -3.54
C VAL A 114 -4.73 -27.94 -3.74
N LEU A 115 -3.72 -28.52 -3.10
CA LEU A 115 -2.33 -28.12 -3.30
C LEU A 115 -1.87 -28.30 -4.75
N ARG A 116 -2.29 -29.37 -5.43
CA ARG A 116 -1.96 -29.61 -6.84
C ARG A 116 -2.62 -28.56 -7.74
N CYS A 117 -3.90 -28.28 -7.54
CA CYS A 117 -4.62 -27.24 -8.29
C CYS A 117 -4.02 -25.85 -8.06
N TYR A 118 -3.69 -25.53 -6.81
CA TYR A 118 -3.02 -24.27 -6.47
C TYR A 118 -1.67 -24.15 -7.16
N ARG A 119 -0.83 -25.20 -7.13
CA ARG A 119 0.46 -25.20 -7.84
C ARG A 119 0.29 -25.05 -9.34
N ALA A 120 -0.59 -25.84 -9.96
CA ALA A 120 -0.84 -25.77 -11.40
C ALA A 120 -1.30 -24.37 -11.83
N ASN A 121 -2.20 -23.75 -11.06
CA ASN A 121 -2.65 -22.39 -11.34
C ASN A 121 -1.53 -21.37 -11.15
N ARG A 122 -0.74 -21.50 -10.09
CA ARG A 122 0.42 -20.63 -9.83
C ARG A 122 1.46 -20.75 -10.95
N ASP A 123 1.73 -21.95 -11.44
CA ASP A 123 2.70 -22.20 -12.51
C ASP A 123 2.19 -21.62 -13.84
N ALA A 124 0.89 -21.74 -14.13
CA ALA A 124 0.26 -21.12 -15.31
C ALA A 124 0.30 -19.58 -15.25
N GLU A 125 0.04 -18.98 -14.08
CA GLU A 125 0.19 -17.53 -13.90
C GLU A 125 1.65 -17.09 -14.02
N ARG A 126 2.60 -17.87 -13.50
CA ARG A 126 4.03 -17.62 -13.64
C ARG A 126 4.44 -17.61 -15.11
N GLU A 127 4.06 -18.64 -15.86
CA GLU A 127 4.38 -18.76 -17.29
C GLU A 127 3.80 -17.59 -18.10
N ARG A 128 2.59 -17.12 -17.74
CA ARG A 128 1.98 -15.95 -18.38
C ARG A 128 2.67 -14.64 -18.03
N ALA A 129 3.13 -14.49 -16.79
CA ALA A 129 3.74 -13.25 -16.30
C ALA A 129 5.24 -13.14 -16.62
N GLU A 130 5.94 -14.27 -16.73
CA GLU A 130 7.40 -14.31 -16.86
C GLU A 130 7.95 -13.48 -18.03
N PRO A 131 7.39 -13.50 -19.25
CA PRO A 131 7.87 -12.66 -20.35
C PRO A 131 7.87 -11.16 -20.01
N ARG A 132 6.78 -10.68 -19.38
CA ARG A 132 6.66 -9.28 -18.96
C ARG A 132 7.61 -8.93 -17.81
N VAL A 133 7.79 -9.86 -16.86
CA VAL A 133 8.73 -9.66 -15.76
C VAL A 133 10.16 -9.56 -16.30
N ARG A 134 10.55 -10.44 -17.23
CA ARG A 134 11.88 -10.41 -17.86
C ARG A 134 12.14 -9.08 -18.59
N GLU A 135 11.20 -8.65 -19.43
CA GLU A 135 11.26 -7.35 -20.12
C GLU A 135 11.47 -6.18 -19.16
N VAL A 136 10.71 -6.15 -18.06
CA VAL A 136 10.81 -5.05 -17.08
C VAL A 136 12.10 -5.10 -16.26
N LEU A 137 12.60 -6.30 -15.97
CA LEU A 137 13.91 -6.46 -15.31
C LEU A 137 15.04 -5.90 -16.18
N GLU A 138 14.97 -6.12 -17.49
CA GLU A 138 15.92 -5.54 -18.45
C GLU A 138 15.85 -4.00 -18.46
N TYR A 139 14.65 -3.40 -18.45
CA TYR A 139 14.49 -1.94 -18.38
C TYR A 139 15.14 -1.34 -17.14
N VAL A 140 15.13 -2.03 -16.01
CA VAL A 140 15.77 -1.54 -14.78
C VAL A 140 17.24 -1.95 -14.66
N GLY A 141 17.81 -2.59 -15.68
CA GLY A 141 19.21 -3.01 -15.73
C GLY A 141 19.54 -4.19 -14.81
N ILE A 142 18.57 -5.07 -14.56
CA ILE A 142 18.76 -6.31 -13.79
C ILE A 142 18.69 -7.50 -14.74
N ASN A 143 19.74 -8.34 -14.72
CA ASN A 143 19.74 -9.59 -15.49
C ASN A 143 18.60 -10.52 -15.00
N PRO A 144 17.60 -10.84 -15.85
CA PRO A 144 16.48 -11.68 -15.43
C PRO A 144 16.90 -13.10 -15.04
N ASP A 145 17.89 -13.67 -15.72
CA ASP A 145 18.34 -15.05 -15.47
C ASP A 145 18.93 -15.22 -14.07
N ASP A 146 19.60 -14.18 -13.56
CA ASP A 146 20.14 -14.17 -12.20
C ASP A 146 19.06 -13.80 -11.17
N ALA A 147 18.10 -12.95 -11.52
CA ALA A 147 17.20 -12.34 -10.55
C ALA A 147 15.95 -13.18 -10.22
N LEU A 148 15.44 -13.97 -11.17
CA LEU A 148 14.15 -14.66 -11.03
C LEU A 148 14.11 -15.67 -9.88
N ASP A 149 15.23 -16.32 -9.57
CA ASP A 149 15.32 -17.34 -8.52
C ASP A 149 15.85 -16.80 -7.19
N ARG A 150 16.32 -15.54 -7.16
CA ARG A 150 16.86 -14.88 -5.97
C ARG A 150 15.79 -14.41 -5.01
N ARG A 151 16.20 -14.24 -3.76
CA ARG A 151 15.37 -13.77 -2.64
C ARG A 151 15.64 -12.29 -2.34
N PRO A 152 14.68 -11.56 -1.74
CA PRO A 152 14.81 -10.11 -1.52
C PRO A 152 16.08 -9.68 -0.77
N TRP A 153 16.53 -10.45 0.22
CA TRP A 153 17.72 -10.15 1.02
C TRP A 153 19.05 -10.40 0.29
N GLU A 154 19.01 -11.03 -0.89
CA GLU A 154 20.21 -11.31 -1.67
C GLU A 154 20.59 -10.13 -2.57
N PHE A 155 19.75 -9.09 -2.67
CA PHE A 155 19.97 -7.91 -3.50
C PHE A 155 20.60 -6.76 -2.71
N SER A 156 21.47 -5.97 -3.34
CA SER A 156 21.96 -4.71 -2.77
C SER A 156 20.82 -3.69 -2.64
N GLY A 157 21.00 -2.63 -1.84
CA GLY A 157 20.00 -1.57 -1.69
C GLY A 157 19.57 -0.96 -3.02
N GLY A 158 20.53 -0.66 -3.91
CA GLY A 158 20.24 -0.15 -5.26
C GLY A 158 19.51 -1.17 -6.16
N GLN A 159 19.85 -2.46 -6.06
CA GLN A 159 19.14 -3.52 -6.78
C GLN A 159 17.70 -3.69 -6.27
N ALA A 160 17.50 -3.65 -4.95
CA ALA A 160 16.18 -3.70 -4.34
C ALA A 160 15.32 -2.51 -4.78
N GLN A 161 15.90 -1.32 -4.90
CA GLN A 161 15.21 -0.15 -5.41
C GLN A 161 14.80 -0.30 -6.89
N ARG A 162 15.72 -0.79 -7.74
CA ARG A 162 15.43 -1.13 -9.14
C ARG A 162 14.31 -2.16 -9.26
N LEU A 163 14.30 -3.19 -8.40
CA LEU A 163 13.21 -4.17 -8.33
C LEU A 163 11.87 -3.53 -7.90
N SER A 164 11.91 -2.56 -6.98
CA SER A 164 10.71 -1.81 -6.58
C SER A 164 10.12 -1.03 -7.75
N ILE A 165 10.96 -0.34 -8.53
CA ILE A 165 10.58 0.36 -9.75
C ILE A 165 10.01 -0.63 -10.78
N ALA A 166 10.72 -1.74 -11.03
CA ALA A 166 10.26 -2.81 -11.92
C ALA A 166 8.85 -3.28 -11.54
N ARG A 167 8.61 -3.52 -10.26
CA ARG A 167 7.30 -3.99 -9.77
C ARG A 167 6.17 -3.00 -10.08
N ALA A 168 6.44 -1.69 -10.08
CA ALA A 168 5.47 -0.68 -10.51
C ALA A 168 5.25 -0.71 -12.03
N LEU A 169 6.32 -0.88 -12.81
CA LEU A 169 6.30 -0.88 -14.29
C LEU A 169 5.63 -2.11 -14.91
N VAL A 170 5.57 -3.24 -14.20
CA VAL A 170 4.88 -4.46 -14.69
C VAL A 170 3.43 -4.16 -15.09
N SER A 171 2.77 -3.21 -14.42
CA SER A 171 1.37 -2.84 -14.70
C SER A 171 1.18 -1.83 -15.84
N VAL A 172 2.25 -1.44 -16.56
CA VAL A 172 2.22 -0.41 -17.61
C VAL A 172 1.54 0.88 -17.13
N PRO A 173 2.02 1.51 -16.05
CA PRO A 173 1.38 2.68 -15.49
C PRO A 173 1.55 3.90 -16.41
N GLN A 174 0.63 4.86 -16.32
CA GLN A 174 0.82 6.21 -16.89
C GLN A 174 1.45 7.17 -15.88
N VAL A 175 1.32 6.86 -14.58
CA VAL A 175 1.80 7.68 -13.47
C VAL A 175 2.55 6.80 -12.47
N ILE A 176 3.72 7.26 -12.03
CA ILE A 176 4.47 6.64 -10.94
C ILE A 176 4.62 7.67 -9.81
N ILE A 177 4.32 7.24 -8.60
CA ILE A 177 4.55 8.01 -7.37
C ILE A 177 5.80 7.43 -6.70
N CYS A 178 6.82 8.26 -6.56
CA CYS A 178 8.07 7.92 -5.90
C CYS A 178 8.11 8.60 -4.54
N ASP A 179 7.88 7.83 -3.49
CA ASP A 179 7.96 8.30 -2.11
C ASP A 179 9.35 8.01 -1.54
N GLU A 180 10.16 9.06 -1.38
CA GLU A 180 11.56 9.03 -0.94
C GLU A 180 12.40 7.92 -1.62
N PRO A 181 12.46 7.85 -2.96
CA PRO A 181 13.02 6.70 -3.67
C PRO A 181 14.53 6.53 -3.52
N VAL A 182 15.23 7.47 -2.91
CA VAL A 182 16.70 7.52 -2.84
C VAL A 182 17.26 7.77 -1.44
N SER A 183 16.41 7.99 -0.42
CA SER A 183 16.84 8.45 0.90
C SER A 183 17.76 7.47 1.65
N SER A 184 17.65 6.17 1.38
CA SER A 184 18.43 5.12 2.03
C SER A 184 19.66 4.64 1.22
N LEU A 185 20.05 5.36 0.17
CA LEU A 185 21.09 4.93 -0.78
C LEU A 185 22.32 5.83 -0.71
N ASP A 186 23.49 5.26 -0.99
CA ASP A 186 24.73 6.02 -1.16
C ASP A 186 24.63 6.98 -2.35
N VAL A 187 25.29 8.15 -2.27
CA VAL A 187 25.21 9.23 -3.26
C VAL A 187 25.42 8.75 -4.70
N SER A 188 26.37 7.84 -4.93
CA SER A 188 26.63 7.27 -6.26
C SER A 188 25.47 6.42 -6.79
N VAL A 189 24.80 5.67 -5.92
CA VAL A 189 23.64 4.84 -6.27
C VAL A 189 22.39 5.70 -6.45
N GLN A 190 22.22 6.76 -5.66
CA GLN A 190 21.14 7.73 -5.83
C GLN A 190 21.15 8.28 -7.27
N ALA A 191 22.30 8.78 -7.73
CA ALA A 191 22.43 9.31 -9.10
C ALA A 191 22.04 8.28 -10.17
N GLN A 192 22.42 7.02 -10.00
CA GLN A 192 22.04 5.95 -10.94
C GLN A 192 20.52 5.68 -10.96
N ILE A 193 19.85 5.76 -9.80
CA ILE A 193 18.40 5.58 -9.72
C ILE A 193 17.66 6.78 -10.32
N LEU A 194 18.14 8.00 -10.11
CA LEU A 194 17.54 9.20 -10.70
C LEU A 194 17.64 9.18 -12.22
N ASN A 195 18.82 8.86 -12.77
CA ASN A 195 19.01 8.71 -14.22
C ASN A 195 18.09 7.62 -14.78
N LEU A 196 17.97 6.48 -14.09
CA LEU A 196 17.05 5.42 -14.51
C LEU A 196 15.59 5.92 -14.56
N LEU A 197 15.13 6.66 -13.55
CA LEU A 197 13.76 7.20 -13.54
C LEU A 197 13.54 8.20 -14.67
N GLU A 198 14.53 9.02 -14.98
CA GLU A 198 14.49 9.97 -16.10
C GLU A 198 14.45 9.25 -17.46
N ASP A 199 15.29 8.22 -17.64
CA ASP A 199 15.29 7.38 -18.84
C ASP A 199 13.92 6.71 -19.04
N LEU A 200 13.34 6.16 -17.97
CA LEU A 200 12.01 5.54 -17.99
C LEU A 200 10.89 6.55 -18.28
N LYS A 201 10.96 7.75 -17.69
CA LYS A 201 10.05 8.87 -17.98
C LYS A 201 10.03 9.17 -19.47
N ASN A 202 11.20 9.30 -20.09
CA ASN A 202 11.35 9.64 -21.50
C ASN A 202 10.96 8.48 -22.43
N LEU A 203 11.40 7.25 -22.12
CA LEU A 203 11.16 6.07 -22.95
C LEU A 203 9.68 5.69 -23.00
N MET A 204 8.99 5.78 -21.86
CA MET A 204 7.62 5.27 -21.70
C MET A 204 6.57 6.37 -21.62
N GLY A 205 6.96 7.65 -21.64
CA GLY A 205 6.04 8.78 -21.50
C GLY A 205 5.34 8.84 -20.14
N LEU A 206 6.07 8.50 -19.07
CA LEU A 206 5.50 8.42 -17.72
C LEU A 206 5.36 9.81 -17.10
N THR A 207 4.28 10.00 -16.33
CA THR A 207 4.21 11.11 -15.37
C THR A 207 4.83 10.67 -14.05
N LEU A 208 5.82 11.40 -13.56
CA LEU A 208 6.49 11.12 -12.29
C LEU A 208 6.02 12.12 -11.23
N VAL A 209 5.54 11.62 -10.09
CA VAL A 209 5.36 12.41 -8.87
C VAL A 209 6.47 12.01 -7.92
N PHE A 210 7.46 12.88 -7.76
CA PHE A 210 8.65 12.63 -6.95
C PHE A 210 8.56 13.37 -5.61
N ILE A 211 8.63 12.62 -4.51
CA ILE A 211 8.55 13.14 -3.14
C ILE A 211 9.91 12.90 -2.49
N ALA A 212 10.55 13.98 -2.04
CA ALA A 212 11.80 13.92 -1.31
C ALA A 212 11.94 15.12 -0.38
N HIS A 213 12.78 14.99 0.64
CA HIS A 213 13.12 16.05 1.57
C HIS A 213 14.36 16.86 1.15
N ASP A 214 15.16 16.36 0.20
CA ASP A 214 16.33 17.06 -0.33
C ASP A 214 15.97 17.84 -1.60
N LEU A 215 15.92 19.17 -1.48
CA LEU A 215 15.64 20.06 -2.59
C LEU A 215 16.67 19.91 -3.72
N ALA A 216 17.95 19.64 -3.43
CA ALA A 216 19.00 19.53 -4.45
C ALA A 216 18.72 18.36 -5.41
N VAL A 217 18.19 17.25 -4.89
CA VAL A 217 17.75 16.10 -5.70
C VAL A 217 16.52 16.46 -6.53
N VAL A 218 15.53 17.09 -5.89
CA VAL A 218 14.26 17.45 -6.53
C VAL A 218 14.48 18.39 -7.72
N LYS A 219 15.43 19.33 -7.62
CA LYS A 219 15.76 20.29 -8.67
C LYS A 219 16.07 19.62 -10.01
N ASN A 220 16.87 18.55 -9.99
CA ASN A 220 17.41 17.96 -11.21
C ASN A 220 16.41 17.02 -11.92
N VAL A 221 15.39 16.52 -11.20
CA VAL A 221 14.48 15.48 -11.72
C VAL A 221 13.10 16.03 -12.07
N SER A 222 12.75 17.20 -11.53
CA SER A 222 11.38 17.71 -11.56
C SER A 222 11.22 18.83 -12.57
N ASP A 223 10.15 18.78 -13.37
CA ASP A 223 9.77 19.91 -14.24
C ASP A 223 9.11 21.04 -13.43
N ARG A 224 8.49 20.70 -12.30
CA ARG A 224 7.85 21.62 -11.34
C ARG A 224 8.08 21.13 -9.92
N VAL A 225 8.32 22.05 -8.99
CA VAL A 225 8.52 21.76 -7.57
C VAL A 225 7.38 22.34 -6.76
N ALA A 226 6.89 21.56 -5.80
CA ALA A 226 5.91 21.97 -4.81
C ALA A 226 6.48 21.78 -3.41
N VAL A 227 6.58 22.86 -2.64
CA VAL A 227 7.06 22.85 -1.25
C VAL A 227 5.86 22.78 -0.32
N MET A 228 5.92 21.88 0.65
CA MET A 228 4.87 21.68 1.65
C MET A 228 5.39 21.88 3.07
N TYR A 229 4.57 22.48 3.93
CA TYR A 229 4.82 22.56 5.37
C TYR A 229 3.58 22.14 6.16
N LEU A 230 3.76 21.17 7.06
CA LEU A 230 2.68 20.59 7.88
C LEU A 230 1.41 20.30 7.06
N GLY A 231 1.54 19.65 5.90
CA GLY A 231 0.39 19.25 5.07
C GLY A 231 -0.28 20.38 4.27
N LYS A 232 0.34 21.56 4.15
CA LYS A 232 -0.12 22.65 3.29
C LYS A 232 0.93 23.00 2.24
N LEU A 233 0.49 23.31 1.02
CA LEU A 233 1.38 23.80 -0.04
C LEU A 233 1.77 25.25 0.27
N CYS A 234 3.07 25.52 0.28
CA CYS A 234 3.63 26.84 0.55
C CYS A 234 4.00 27.56 -0.76
N GLU A 235 4.61 26.84 -1.70
CA GLU A 235 5.13 27.40 -2.94
C GLU A 235 5.14 26.34 -4.05
N VAL A 236 4.76 26.74 -5.27
CA VAL A 236 4.84 25.90 -6.46
C VAL A 236 5.45 26.71 -7.60
N SER A 237 6.55 26.24 -8.18
CA SER A 237 7.27 26.95 -9.24
C SER A 237 8.12 25.97 -10.06
N GLU A 238 8.58 26.41 -11.22
CA GLU A 238 9.72 25.76 -11.89
C GLU A 238 10.93 25.73 -10.92
N PRO A 239 11.72 24.64 -10.90
CA PRO A 239 12.86 24.51 -10.00
C PRO A 239 13.85 25.67 -10.11
N ASP A 240 14.29 26.04 -11.32
CA ASP A 240 15.32 27.08 -11.47
C ASP A 240 14.85 28.44 -10.94
N ALA A 241 13.60 28.82 -11.21
CA ALA A 241 13.01 30.05 -10.68
C ALA A 241 12.86 30.01 -9.14
N MET A 242 12.48 28.87 -8.56
CA MET A 242 12.34 28.69 -7.12
C MET A 242 13.69 28.80 -6.40
N PHE A 243 14.73 28.17 -6.96
CA PHE A 243 16.08 28.17 -6.40
C PHE A 243 16.74 29.54 -6.50
N ALA A 244 16.53 30.26 -7.61
CA ALA A 244 17.12 31.57 -7.82
C ALA A 244 16.48 32.65 -6.94
N GLN A 245 15.15 32.61 -6.80
CA GLN A 245 14.41 33.57 -5.99
C GLN A 245 13.23 32.83 -5.34
N PRO A 246 13.36 32.30 -4.12
CA PRO A 246 12.24 31.68 -3.41
C PRO A 246 11.20 32.74 -3.01
N ALA A 247 9.91 32.42 -3.15
CA ALA A 247 8.84 33.36 -2.81
C ALA A 247 8.34 33.23 -1.36
N HIS A 248 8.36 32.02 -0.79
CA HIS A 248 7.90 31.77 0.57
C HIS A 248 9.08 31.76 1.56
N PRO A 249 8.99 32.41 2.74
CA PRO A 249 10.08 32.42 3.73
C PRO A 249 10.55 31.02 4.17
N TYR A 250 9.63 30.06 4.23
CA TYR A 250 10.00 28.66 4.47
C TYR A 250 10.88 28.07 3.36
N THR A 251 10.59 28.35 2.08
CA THR A 251 11.41 27.89 0.96
C THR A 251 12.80 28.52 0.99
N GLU A 252 12.88 29.81 1.31
CA GLU A 252 14.17 30.52 1.51
C GLU A 252 15.01 29.83 2.59
N LEU A 253 14.41 29.53 3.74
CA LEU A 253 15.08 28.84 4.83
C LEU A 253 15.50 27.41 4.48
N LEU A 254 14.69 26.67 3.70
CA LEU A 254 15.06 25.34 3.21
C LEU A 254 16.27 25.40 2.28
N LEU A 255 16.30 26.36 1.35
CA LEU A 255 17.41 26.54 0.42
C LEU A 255 18.68 27.00 1.14
N ALA A 256 18.56 27.88 2.13
CA ALA A 256 19.69 28.34 2.95
C ALA A 256 20.34 27.22 3.78
N ALA A 257 19.59 26.14 4.05
CA ALA A 257 20.10 24.97 4.77
C ALA A 257 20.86 23.97 3.87
N ILE A 258 20.85 24.14 2.54
CA ILE A 258 21.57 23.27 1.62
C ILE A 258 23.08 23.54 1.72
N PRO A 259 23.92 22.54 2.01
CA PRO A 259 25.37 22.74 2.10
C PRO A 259 25.96 23.23 0.78
N GLN A 260 26.79 24.29 0.83
CA GLN A 260 27.55 24.72 -0.33
C GLN A 260 28.80 23.85 -0.50
N PRO A 261 29.16 23.43 -1.74
CA PRO A 261 30.35 22.60 -1.98
C PRO A 261 31.66 23.33 -1.70
N ASP A 262 31.65 24.66 -1.68
CA ASP A 262 32.83 25.48 -1.45
C ASP A 262 33.24 25.43 0.04
N PRO A 263 34.43 24.90 0.36
CA PRO A 263 34.91 24.83 1.74
C PRO A 263 35.19 26.20 2.37
N GLU A 264 35.29 27.28 1.58
CA GLU A 264 35.49 28.64 2.04
C GLU A 264 34.16 29.41 2.24
N ALA A 265 33.03 28.84 1.80
CA ALA A 265 31.73 29.47 1.97
C ALA A 265 31.32 29.50 3.46
N GLU A 266 30.89 30.68 3.94
CA GLU A 266 30.30 30.79 5.27
C GLU A 266 29.03 29.92 5.34
N LEU A 267 28.99 28.98 6.29
CA LEU A 267 27.77 28.21 6.57
C LEU A 267 26.65 29.19 6.93
N GLY A 268 25.56 29.17 6.17
CA GLY A 268 24.37 29.98 6.44
C GLY A 268 23.94 29.82 7.90
N THR A 269 24.02 30.91 8.66
CA THR A 269 23.78 30.94 10.11
C THR A 269 22.29 31.00 10.47
N GLU A 270 21.40 31.15 9.50
CA GLU A 270 19.96 31.20 9.70
C GLU A 270 19.38 29.80 9.97
N ARG A 271 19.60 29.31 11.19
CA ARG A 271 18.89 28.13 11.70
C ARG A 271 17.42 28.50 11.90
N ILE A 272 16.52 27.69 11.37
CA ILE A 272 15.08 27.85 11.62
C ILE A 272 14.83 27.77 13.13
N GLY A 273 14.52 28.91 13.75
CA GLY A 273 14.20 29.01 15.16
C GLY A 273 12.89 28.29 15.51
N GLY A 274 12.76 27.91 16.79
CA GLY A 274 11.56 27.30 17.35
C GLY A 274 11.42 25.80 17.08
N GLU A 275 10.66 25.12 17.94
CA GLU A 275 10.33 23.70 17.81
C GLU A 275 9.33 23.45 16.66
N LEU A 276 9.41 22.27 16.04
CA LEU A 276 8.45 21.86 15.02
C LEU A 276 7.08 21.63 15.67
N PRO A 277 6.02 22.33 15.25
CA PRO A 277 4.67 22.13 15.79
C PRO A 277 4.13 20.74 15.46
N SER A 278 3.21 20.25 16.30
CA SER A 278 2.52 18.98 16.06
C SER A 278 1.65 19.04 14.80
N PRO A 279 1.76 18.09 13.87
CA PRO A 279 0.84 17.99 12.74
C PRO A 279 -0.61 17.70 13.15
N MET A 280 -0.83 17.13 14.35
CA MET A 280 -2.17 16.82 14.89
C MET A 280 -2.88 18.05 15.45
N ASP A 281 -2.12 19.05 15.91
CA ASP A 281 -2.63 20.32 16.42
C ASP A 281 -1.83 21.47 15.77
N PRO A 282 -2.06 21.73 14.47
CA PRO A 282 -1.27 22.69 13.72
C PRO A 282 -1.62 24.13 14.14
N PRO A 283 -0.67 25.07 14.04
CA PRO A 283 -0.95 26.48 14.32
C PRO A 283 -2.12 27.02 13.47
N SER A 284 -2.94 27.88 14.08
CA SER A 284 -4.02 28.61 13.40
C SER A 284 -3.48 29.53 12.29
N GLY A 285 -4.28 29.76 11.25
CA GLY A 285 -3.91 30.59 10.12
C GLY A 285 -2.78 29.97 9.29
N CYS A 286 -1.68 30.70 9.11
CA CYS A 286 -0.47 30.19 8.47
C CYS A 286 0.24 29.17 9.37
N ARG A 287 0.35 27.92 8.91
CA ARG A 287 1.00 26.84 9.67
C ARG A 287 2.47 27.11 9.99
N PHE A 288 3.16 27.92 9.17
CA PHE A 288 4.57 28.27 9.36
C PHE A 288 4.79 29.47 10.31
N ARG A 289 3.74 30.16 10.78
CA ARG A 289 3.87 31.42 11.53
C ARG A 289 4.73 31.36 12.78
N THR A 290 4.80 30.22 13.46
CA THR A 290 5.57 30.06 14.71
C THR A 290 7.07 30.02 14.49
N ARG A 291 7.52 29.83 13.25
CA ARG A 291 8.93 29.72 12.84
C ARG A 291 9.30 30.70 11.72
N CYS A 292 8.34 31.51 11.27
CA CYS A 292 8.53 32.46 10.19
C CYS A 292 9.12 33.76 10.74
N PRO A 293 10.27 34.24 10.21
CA PRO A 293 10.85 35.52 10.64
C PRO A 293 9.99 36.73 10.23
N LEU A 294 9.09 36.56 9.27
CA LEU A 294 8.19 37.59 8.75
C LEU A 294 6.73 37.42 9.24
N ALA A 295 6.52 36.70 10.35
CA ALA A 295 5.18 36.45 10.87
C ALA A 295 4.49 37.76 11.28
N ALA A 296 3.33 38.04 10.69
CA ALA A 296 2.46 39.17 11.06
C ALA A 296 1.21 38.69 11.80
N GLU A 297 0.46 39.61 12.42
CA GLU A 297 -0.80 39.28 13.11
C GLU A 297 -1.80 38.56 12.20
N ARG A 298 -1.89 38.99 10.93
CA ARG A 298 -2.73 38.35 9.90
C ARG A 298 -2.43 36.86 9.74
N CYS A 299 -1.16 36.46 9.88
CA CYS A 299 -0.75 35.07 9.77
C CYS A 299 -1.34 34.18 10.87
N ALA A 300 -1.74 34.73 12.03
CA ALA A 300 -2.38 33.96 13.10
C ALA A 300 -3.90 33.82 12.90
N ALA A 301 -4.53 34.81 12.27
CA ALA A 301 -5.97 34.91 12.10
C ALA A 301 -6.47 34.24 10.82
N GLU A 302 -5.70 34.28 9.73
CA GLU A 302 -6.13 33.89 8.39
C GLU A 302 -5.15 32.90 7.75
N GLU A 303 -5.67 31.83 7.16
CA GLU A 303 -4.87 30.89 6.36
C GLU A 303 -4.53 31.54 5.00
N PRO A 304 -3.25 31.62 4.60
CA PRO A 304 -2.89 32.20 3.31
C PRO A 304 -3.34 31.28 2.16
N GLU A 305 -4.03 31.84 1.18
CA GLU A 305 -4.44 31.11 -0.02
C GLU A 305 -3.31 31.06 -1.07
N MET A 306 -3.28 29.97 -1.82
CA MET A 306 -2.34 29.78 -2.94
C MET A 306 -2.71 30.76 -4.07
N ARG A 307 -1.82 31.73 -4.35
CA ARG A 307 -2.01 32.73 -5.41
C ARG A 307 -0.84 32.77 -6.37
N GLU A 308 -1.13 33.09 -7.63
CA GLU A 308 -0.10 33.30 -8.64
C GLU A 308 0.54 34.69 -8.46
N ILE A 309 1.85 34.74 -8.29
CA ILE A 309 2.63 35.99 -8.12
C ILE A 309 3.44 36.37 -9.36
N ALA A 310 3.66 35.40 -10.23
CA ALA A 310 4.29 35.52 -11.54
C ALA A 310 3.85 34.31 -12.38
N PRO A 311 3.96 34.35 -13.72
CA PRO A 311 3.50 33.25 -14.58
C PRO A 311 4.06 31.90 -14.14
N GLY A 312 3.17 30.96 -13.78
CA GLY A 312 3.54 29.61 -13.34
C GLY A 312 4.11 29.50 -11.92
N ARG A 313 4.15 30.61 -11.17
CA ARG A 313 4.70 30.69 -9.80
C ARG A 313 3.60 31.03 -8.81
N PHE A 314 3.34 30.09 -7.91
CA PHE A 314 2.28 30.16 -6.92
C PHE A 314 2.85 30.19 -5.51
N VAL A 315 2.33 31.04 -4.64
CA VAL A 315 2.73 31.12 -3.22
C VAL A 315 1.52 31.26 -2.31
N ALA A 316 1.52 30.58 -1.17
CA ALA A 316 0.53 30.70 -0.10
C ALA A 316 1.18 31.49 1.03
N CYS A 317 1.29 32.80 0.84
CA CYS A 317 1.88 33.70 1.83
C CYS A 317 1.18 35.07 1.81
N HIS A 318 0.90 35.60 3.00
CA HIS A 318 0.42 36.98 3.17
C HIS A 318 1.49 38.00 2.79
N THR A 319 2.77 37.67 3.06
CA THR A 319 3.94 38.53 2.83
C THR A 319 5.02 37.76 2.04
N PRO A 320 4.83 37.53 0.74
CA PRO A 320 5.82 36.84 -0.07
C PRO A 320 7.08 37.69 -0.23
N LEU A 321 8.22 37.04 -0.42
CA LEU A 321 9.52 37.68 -0.65
C LEU A 321 9.60 38.32 -2.05
N ILE A 322 8.70 37.95 -2.95
CA ILE A 322 8.67 38.38 -4.35
C ILE A 322 7.26 38.88 -4.68
N GLY A 323 7.18 40.00 -5.40
CA GLY A 323 5.96 40.75 -5.67
C GLY A 323 5.92 42.07 -4.89
N GLU A 324 5.04 43.00 -5.28
CA GLU A 324 4.89 44.32 -4.62
C GLU A 324 4.64 44.21 -3.10
N PRO A 325 5.15 45.17 -2.29
CA PRO A 325 6.34 44.94 -1.47
C PRO A 325 6.05 44.40 -0.07
N ALA A 326 6.96 43.55 0.41
CA ALA A 326 7.05 43.12 1.80
C ALA A 326 7.38 44.31 2.74
N PRO A 327 6.74 44.43 3.92
CA PRO A 327 7.19 45.33 4.97
C PRO A 327 8.60 44.92 5.47
N ALA A 328 9.36 45.92 5.92
CA ALA A 328 10.76 45.78 6.33
C ALA A 328 10.97 44.66 7.36
N ARG A 329 12.08 43.90 7.20
CA ARG A 329 12.57 42.90 8.17
C ARG A 329 12.63 43.54 9.57
N VAL A 330 12.06 42.86 10.56
CA VAL A 330 12.31 43.15 11.98
C VAL A 330 13.46 42.26 12.41
N ASP A 331 14.61 42.86 12.72
CA ASP A 331 15.77 42.13 13.20
C ASP A 331 15.49 41.49 14.58
N LEU A 332 15.49 40.17 14.65
CA LEU A 332 15.25 39.39 15.87
C LEU A 332 16.47 39.34 16.82
N ALA A 333 17.43 40.26 16.69
CA ALA A 333 18.70 40.22 17.40
C ALA A 333 18.73 40.94 18.76
N THR A 334 17.65 41.56 19.23
CA THR A 334 17.64 42.31 20.50
C THR A 334 16.46 41.93 21.38
N ASN A 335 16.54 40.82 22.11
CA ASN A 335 15.70 40.56 23.30
C ASN A 335 16.35 39.49 24.22
N ALA A 336 17.67 39.56 24.41
CA ALA A 336 18.40 38.72 25.37
C ALA A 336 18.96 39.51 26.58
N GLU A 337 18.55 40.76 26.79
CA GLU A 337 18.93 41.55 27.97
C GLU A 337 17.67 42.17 28.59
N GLY A 338 17.12 41.52 29.62
CA GLY A 338 15.96 42.07 30.32
C GLY A 338 15.18 41.08 31.19
N ALA A 339 15.86 40.26 31.99
CA ALA A 339 15.24 39.58 33.12
C ALA A 339 16.26 39.44 34.25
N SER A 340 16.37 40.49 35.06
CA SER A 340 16.90 40.45 36.43
C SER A 340 15.74 40.53 37.41
#